data_AF-A0A7V6BDI5-F1
#
_entry.id   AF-A0A7V6BDI5-F1
#
_cell.length_a   1.000
_cell.length_b   1.000
_cell.length_c   1.000
_cell.angle_alpha   90.00
_cell.angle_beta   90.00
_cell.angle_gamma   90.00
#
_symmetry.space_group_name_H-M   'P 1'
#
loop_
_entity.id
_entity.type
_entity.pdbx_description
1 polymer ?
#
loop_
_entity_poly.entity_id
_entity_poly.type
_entity_poly.pdbx_seq_one_letter_code
_entity_poly.pdbx_strand_id
1 'polypeptide(L)'
;NILISKFASSASHVMGKKYTSSETGTWLKEHFTGTLADMKTLIDDLFLSGVNHIFYHGTCYSPKNAEWPGWQFYASFEMNDRNPIWYDVPALNSYVTRVQSVLQLGVPDNKVLLYWPIYDFWHNASGMVQQLTVHAKSWFENQPICRCANLLWTNGYSFDYISDRQLNAAEFKNKKIITPGAEYDVIVVPGCTYMPLNTLERLIKLADSGATIIFETKLPDDVPGFCSLAERRASFRRLLAKLKNGYAVGDMVKYPAGNGMIIVGELVDALQHIGMRPEEMVVMHQLNFVRRKFNDDYYYFIVNKSKTNIEAWVPITVQGKSVLMMDPLTGCVGIANTRNQTLTNMLVLINLPAGHSVVLKVLTSKECSGDKWKYWKDAGPSRDITGSWKIDFIQGGPILPSTKQIDRLVSWTELNDPETESFAGTAKYITKFDLHNLTNRFWKLNLGKVCNSARVYLNGTYKGTVFMPPFEVIVDNIKSNENLLEIEVTNIAANRIRDLDRRKIKWRAFYDINYVNIDYKQFDASDWPVAESGLLGPVTLTPITLHD
;
A
#
# COMPACT_ATOMS: atom_id res chain seq x y z
N ASN A 1 -4.45 -9.50 1.13
CA ASN A 1 -4.35 -9.51 2.61
C ASN A 1 -2.91 -9.16 2.94
N ILE A 2 -2.68 -7.97 3.51
CA ILE A 2 -1.34 -7.42 3.78
C ILE A 2 -0.51 -8.35 4.66
N LEU A 3 -1.13 -8.96 5.67
CA LEU A 3 -0.45 -9.82 6.63
C LEU A 3 0.01 -11.15 6.00
N ILE A 4 -0.64 -11.61 4.93
CA ILE A 4 -0.20 -12.75 4.14
C ILE A 4 0.95 -12.34 3.22
N SER A 5 0.84 -11.22 2.50
CA SER A 5 1.93 -10.71 1.65
C SER A 5 3.22 -10.47 2.44
N LYS A 6 3.09 -10.15 3.72
CA LYS A 6 4.20 -9.93 4.65
C LYS A 6 5.06 -11.16 4.93
N PHE A 7 4.62 -12.39 4.61
CA PHE A 7 5.49 -13.58 4.70
C PHE A 7 6.73 -13.45 3.79
N ALA A 8 6.56 -12.95 2.56
CA ALA A 8 7.65 -12.81 1.60
C ALA A 8 8.65 -11.71 2.01
N SER A 9 8.15 -10.57 2.49
CA SER A 9 9.00 -9.48 2.97
C SER A 9 9.73 -9.87 4.26
N SER A 10 9.05 -10.53 5.20
CA SER A 10 9.66 -11.03 6.44
C SER A 10 10.82 -11.98 6.14
N ALA A 11 10.64 -12.91 5.19
CA ALA A 11 11.71 -13.80 4.76
C ALA A 11 12.90 -13.05 4.18
N SER A 12 12.65 -12.00 3.39
CA SER A 12 13.71 -11.16 2.82
C SER A 12 14.44 -10.35 3.89
N HIS A 13 13.69 -9.71 4.79
CA HIS A 13 14.17 -8.90 5.90
C HIS A 13 15.09 -9.70 6.83
N VAL A 14 14.59 -10.83 7.34
CA VAL A 14 15.33 -11.69 8.27
C VAL A 14 16.61 -12.27 7.62
N MET A 15 16.58 -12.51 6.31
CA MET A 15 17.70 -13.12 5.57
C MET A 15 18.63 -12.10 4.87
N GLY A 16 18.41 -10.80 5.06
CA GLY A 16 19.27 -9.76 4.48
C GLY A 16 19.15 -9.62 2.96
N LYS A 17 17.99 -9.97 2.39
CA LYS A 17 17.71 -9.77 0.97
C LYS A 17 17.17 -8.36 0.76
N LYS A 18 17.84 -7.61 -0.13
CA LYS A 18 17.47 -6.22 -0.45
C LYS A 18 16.08 -6.12 -1.10
N TYR A 19 15.75 -7.06 -1.98
CA TYR A 19 14.54 -7.01 -2.79
C TYR A 19 13.52 -8.06 -2.34
N THR A 20 12.30 -7.62 -2.11
CA THR A 20 11.11 -8.46 -2.00
C THR A 20 10.21 -8.15 -3.18
N SER A 21 10.12 -9.09 -4.10
CA SER A 21 9.33 -8.92 -5.32
C SER A 21 7.88 -9.35 -5.18
N SER A 22 6.98 -8.74 -5.97
CA SER A 22 5.59 -9.19 -6.10
C SER A 22 5.16 -9.23 -7.55
N GLU A 23 4.61 -10.37 -7.96
CA GLU A 23 3.65 -10.41 -9.07
C GLU A 23 2.45 -9.54 -8.68
N THR A 24 2.08 -8.57 -9.52
CA THR A 24 1.18 -7.47 -9.13
C THR A 24 0.08 -7.27 -10.16
N GLY A 25 -1.17 -7.34 -9.71
CA GLY A 25 -2.33 -7.02 -10.54
C GLY A 25 -3.09 -8.20 -11.13
N THR A 26 -2.63 -9.44 -10.96
CA THR A 26 -3.15 -10.66 -11.60
C THR A 26 -4.68 -10.72 -11.71
N TRP A 27 -5.38 -10.50 -10.59
CA TRP A 27 -6.84 -10.47 -10.52
C TRP A 27 -7.33 -9.21 -9.80
N LEU A 28 -6.90 -8.02 -10.27
CA LEU A 28 -7.18 -6.75 -9.59
C LEU A 28 -8.67 -6.41 -9.56
N LYS A 29 -9.31 -6.48 -10.73
CA LYS A 29 -10.73 -6.24 -11.01
C LYS A 29 -11.12 -7.04 -12.25
N GLU A 30 -12.37 -6.95 -12.70
CA GLU A 30 -12.78 -7.54 -13.97
C GLU A 30 -11.98 -6.98 -15.16
N HIS A 31 -11.80 -7.78 -16.22
CA HIS A 31 -11.01 -7.39 -17.39
C HIS A 31 -11.46 -6.04 -17.93
N PHE A 32 -10.50 -5.18 -18.28
CA PHE A 32 -10.76 -3.83 -18.82
C PHE A 32 -11.56 -2.88 -17.91
N THR A 33 -11.82 -3.24 -16.64
CA THR A 33 -12.52 -2.38 -15.67
C THR A 33 -11.60 -1.75 -14.62
N GLY A 34 -10.37 -2.27 -14.49
CA GLY A 34 -9.39 -1.77 -13.51
C GLY A 34 -8.85 -0.39 -13.87
N THR A 35 -8.73 0.47 -12.87
CA THR A 35 -8.17 1.83 -13.00
C THR A 35 -6.73 1.92 -12.46
N LEU A 36 -6.03 3.01 -12.75
CA LEU A 36 -4.73 3.30 -12.14
C LEU A 36 -4.85 3.56 -10.62
N ALA A 37 -5.98 4.11 -10.15
CA ALA A 37 -6.27 4.25 -8.71
C ALA A 37 -6.39 2.88 -8.02
N ASP A 38 -7.05 1.92 -8.65
CA ASP A 38 -7.17 0.55 -8.13
C ASP A 38 -5.77 -0.08 -8.01
N MET A 39 -4.95 0.07 -9.05
CA MET A 39 -3.59 -0.47 -9.07
C MET A 39 -2.71 0.19 -7.99
N LYS A 40 -2.77 1.51 -7.84
CA LYS A 40 -2.05 2.20 -6.76
C LYS A 40 -2.49 1.69 -5.38
N THR A 41 -3.78 1.51 -5.16
CA THR A 41 -4.31 0.99 -3.89
C THR A 41 -3.75 -0.41 -3.58
N LEU A 42 -3.70 -1.31 -4.57
CA LEU A 42 -3.06 -2.62 -4.42
C LEU A 42 -1.56 -2.49 -4.11
N ILE A 43 -0.87 -1.60 -4.82
CA ILE A 43 0.57 -1.38 -4.64
C ILE A 43 0.89 -0.84 -3.26
N ASP A 44 0.08 0.09 -2.72
CA ASP A 44 0.25 0.62 -1.37
C ASP A 44 0.13 -0.51 -0.33
N ASP A 45 -0.82 -1.44 -0.52
CA ASP A 45 -0.97 -2.63 0.34
C ASP A 45 0.26 -3.55 0.28
N LEU A 46 0.84 -3.72 -0.91
CA LEU A 46 2.07 -4.49 -1.07
C LEU A 46 3.24 -3.78 -0.38
N PHE A 47 3.41 -2.48 -0.58
CA PHE A 47 4.44 -1.67 0.09
C PHE A 47 4.30 -1.70 1.61
N LEU A 48 3.08 -1.58 2.13
CA LEU A 48 2.78 -1.70 3.56
C LEU A 48 3.07 -3.11 4.11
N SER A 49 3.00 -4.14 3.27
CA SER A 49 3.42 -5.49 3.66
C SER A 49 4.95 -5.63 3.71
N GLY A 50 5.71 -4.69 3.13
CA GLY A 50 7.17 -4.71 3.03
C GLY A 50 7.70 -5.16 1.67
N VAL A 51 6.84 -5.43 0.69
CA VAL A 51 7.26 -5.57 -0.73
C VAL A 51 7.91 -4.27 -1.16
N ASN A 52 8.97 -4.33 -1.96
CA ASN A 52 9.66 -3.13 -2.45
C ASN A 52 10.09 -3.25 -3.92
N HIS A 53 9.63 -4.26 -4.64
CA HIS A 53 9.95 -4.48 -6.05
C HIS A 53 8.77 -5.12 -6.81
N ILE A 54 7.88 -4.31 -7.37
CA ILE A 54 6.68 -4.80 -8.06
C ILE A 54 6.96 -5.19 -9.52
N PHE A 55 6.24 -6.20 -10.00
CA PHE A 55 6.21 -6.65 -11.39
C PHE A 55 4.76 -6.78 -11.83
N TYR A 56 4.35 -6.05 -12.86
CA TYR A 56 3.00 -6.16 -13.38
C TYR A 56 2.74 -7.53 -14.00
N HIS A 57 1.61 -8.12 -13.63
CA HIS A 57 1.11 -9.36 -14.20
C HIS A 57 -0.18 -9.07 -14.97
N GLY A 58 -0.15 -8.91 -16.29
CA GLY A 58 1.03 -8.95 -17.16
C GLY A 58 1.01 -7.87 -18.24
N THR A 59 2.11 -7.78 -18.98
CA THR A 59 2.28 -6.91 -20.15
C THR A 59 2.23 -7.76 -21.42
N CYS A 60 1.05 -8.29 -21.77
CA CYS A 60 0.92 -9.21 -22.90
C CYS A 60 1.40 -8.56 -24.20
N TYR A 61 2.24 -9.28 -24.96
CA TYR A 61 2.71 -8.83 -26.26
C TYR A 61 1.59 -8.90 -27.28
N SER A 62 1.40 -7.82 -28.05
CA SER A 62 0.48 -7.76 -29.18
C SER A 62 1.19 -7.25 -30.44
N PRO A 63 1.18 -7.98 -31.57
CA PRO A 63 1.73 -7.49 -32.84
C PRO A 63 1.06 -6.18 -33.28
N LYS A 64 1.79 -5.28 -33.94
CA LYS A 64 1.25 -3.96 -34.36
C LYS A 64 -0.01 -4.07 -35.24
N ASN A 65 -0.04 -5.06 -36.13
CA ASN A 65 -1.16 -5.31 -37.05
C ASN A 65 -2.32 -6.11 -36.43
N ALA A 66 -2.23 -6.53 -35.17
CA ALA A 66 -3.37 -7.13 -34.48
C ALA A 66 -4.45 -6.07 -34.26
N GLU A 67 -5.70 -6.42 -34.57
CA GLU A 67 -6.87 -5.61 -34.26
C GLU A 67 -6.96 -5.40 -32.74
N TRP A 68 -7.43 -4.21 -32.33
CA TRP A 68 -7.66 -3.93 -30.91
C TRP A 68 -8.69 -4.92 -30.32
N PRO A 69 -8.51 -5.44 -29.09
CA PRO A 69 -7.53 -5.05 -28.08
C PRO A 69 -6.15 -5.71 -28.20
N GLY A 70 -5.90 -6.45 -29.28
CA GLY A 70 -4.65 -7.19 -29.50
C GLY A 70 -4.73 -8.60 -28.93
N TRP A 71 -3.56 -9.22 -28.78
CA TRP A 71 -3.42 -10.51 -28.11
C TRP A 71 -3.61 -10.34 -26.61
N GLN A 72 -4.38 -11.26 -26.04
CA GLN A 72 -4.81 -11.20 -24.66
C GLN A 72 -4.11 -12.24 -23.81
N PHE A 73 -4.20 -12.04 -22.50
CA PHE A 73 -3.75 -12.98 -21.50
C PHE A 73 -4.91 -13.34 -20.57
N TYR A 74 -4.87 -14.51 -19.92
CA TYR A 74 -6.02 -15.01 -19.15
C TYR A 74 -6.32 -14.18 -17.89
N ALA A 75 -5.32 -13.48 -17.35
CA ALA A 75 -5.43 -12.72 -16.11
C ALA A 75 -6.09 -11.35 -16.38
N SER A 76 -6.83 -10.83 -15.40
CA SER A 76 -7.78 -9.76 -15.67
C SER A 76 -7.19 -8.36 -15.85
N PHE A 77 -6.07 -8.06 -15.22
CA PHE A 77 -5.48 -6.73 -15.35
C PHE A 77 -4.43 -6.67 -16.47
N GLU A 78 -4.77 -5.91 -17.50
CA GLU A 78 -3.93 -5.77 -18.69
C GLU A 78 -3.11 -4.48 -18.64
N MET A 79 -1.86 -4.61 -18.18
CA MET A 79 -0.92 -3.48 -18.13
C MET A 79 -0.08 -3.45 -19.41
N ASN A 80 -0.67 -3.08 -20.55
CA ASN A 80 -0.01 -3.05 -21.85
C ASN A 80 -0.42 -1.83 -22.67
N ASP A 81 0.27 -1.57 -23.79
CA ASP A 81 0.07 -0.40 -24.66
C ASP A 81 -1.22 -0.40 -25.49
N ARG A 82 -2.00 -1.48 -25.44
CA ARG A 82 -3.33 -1.57 -26.06
C ARG A 82 -4.45 -1.15 -25.11
N ASN A 83 -4.23 -1.21 -23.80
CA ASN A 83 -5.19 -0.74 -22.80
C ASN A 83 -5.16 0.81 -22.74
N PRO A 84 -6.30 1.53 -22.88
CA PRO A 84 -6.33 2.98 -22.84
C PRO A 84 -5.58 3.61 -21.65
N ILE A 85 -5.69 3.00 -20.46
CA ILE A 85 -5.05 3.52 -19.24
C ILE A 85 -3.52 3.61 -19.36
N TRP A 86 -2.91 2.91 -20.34
CA TRP A 86 -1.47 2.97 -20.62
C TRP A 86 -0.97 4.38 -20.89
N TYR A 87 -1.83 5.25 -21.45
CA TYR A 87 -1.48 6.65 -21.66
C TYR A 87 -0.99 7.28 -20.35
N ASP A 88 -1.63 7.00 -19.22
CA ASP A 88 -1.31 7.64 -17.93
C ASP A 88 -0.47 6.76 -16.97
N VAL A 89 -0.09 5.54 -17.38
CA VAL A 89 0.80 4.65 -16.63
C VAL A 89 2.14 5.29 -16.21
N PRO A 90 2.78 6.18 -17.00
CA PRO A 90 4.00 6.87 -16.55
C PRO A 90 3.84 7.61 -15.22
N ALA A 91 2.64 8.13 -14.89
CA ALA A 91 2.38 8.77 -13.61
C ALA A 91 2.40 7.77 -12.45
N LEU A 92 1.74 6.62 -12.62
CA LEU A 92 1.78 5.51 -11.65
C LEU A 92 3.21 4.97 -11.50
N ASN A 93 3.96 4.80 -12.59
CA ASN A 93 5.34 4.32 -12.54
C ASN A 93 6.27 5.32 -11.84
N SER A 94 6.04 6.62 -11.99
CA SER A 94 6.78 7.66 -11.26
C SER A 94 6.52 7.54 -9.75
N TYR A 95 5.26 7.34 -9.36
CA TYR A 95 4.88 7.05 -7.97
C TYR A 95 5.60 5.81 -7.43
N VAL A 96 5.48 4.67 -8.13
CA VAL A 96 6.13 3.40 -7.77
C VAL A 96 7.63 3.58 -7.63
N THR A 97 8.27 4.25 -8.59
CA THR A 97 9.73 4.46 -8.59
C THR A 97 10.17 5.23 -7.36
N ARG A 98 9.47 6.32 -7.01
CA ARG A 98 9.80 7.12 -5.81
C ARG A 98 9.64 6.31 -4.53
N VAL A 99 8.53 5.58 -4.37
CA VAL A 99 8.32 4.76 -3.16
C VAL A 99 9.33 3.62 -3.07
N GLN A 100 9.56 2.87 -4.15
CA GLN A 100 10.56 1.79 -4.18
C GLN A 100 11.97 2.31 -3.90
N SER A 101 12.31 3.51 -4.40
CA SER A 101 13.63 4.11 -4.13
C SER A 101 13.88 4.27 -2.63
N VAL A 102 12.85 4.61 -1.86
CA VAL A 102 12.91 4.71 -0.40
C VAL A 102 12.88 3.32 0.24
N LEU A 103 11.94 2.46 -0.18
CA LEU A 103 11.74 1.15 0.43
C LEU A 103 12.87 0.14 0.15
N GLN A 104 13.78 0.46 -0.76
CA GLN A 104 14.99 -0.33 -1.04
C GLN A 104 16.25 0.24 -0.35
N LEU A 105 16.15 1.34 0.39
CA LEU A 105 17.26 1.91 1.17
C LEU A 105 17.44 1.20 2.51
N GLY A 106 18.70 0.98 2.89
CA GLY A 106 19.07 0.45 4.20
C GLY A 106 18.31 -0.82 4.61
N VAL A 107 17.98 -0.91 5.89
CA VAL A 107 17.35 -2.08 6.51
C VAL A 107 15.93 -1.78 6.98
N PRO A 108 15.04 -2.78 7.04
CA PRO A 108 13.74 -2.61 7.70
C PRO A 108 13.93 -2.30 9.20
N ASP A 109 13.06 -1.47 9.77
CA ASP A 109 13.11 -1.10 11.20
C ASP A 109 11.90 -1.64 11.99
N ASN A 110 11.62 -2.93 11.81
CA ASN A 110 10.62 -3.69 12.55
C ASN A 110 11.15 -4.05 13.94
N LYS A 111 10.31 -3.99 14.99
CA LYS A 111 10.76 -4.21 16.37
C LYS A 111 10.46 -5.61 16.91
N VAL A 112 9.47 -6.30 16.34
CA VAL A 112 9.01 -7.61 16.81
C VAL A 112 9.36 -8.71 15.81
N LEU A 113 9.91 -9.83 16.27
CA LEU A 113 9.94 -11.09 15.54
C LEU A 113 8.77 -11.97 15.95
N LEU A 114 7.83 -12.20 15.04
CA LEU A 114 6.67 -13.06 15.26
C LEU A 114 6.96 -14.48 14.75
N TYR A 115 7.15 -15.42 15.66
CA TYR A 115 7.37 -16.82 15.29
C TYR A 115 6.16 -17.40 14.57
N TRP A 116 6.40 -18.17 13.50
CA TRP A 116 5.37 -18.92 12.78
C TRP A 116 5.25 -20.36 13.28
N PRO A 117 4.24 -20.69 14.11
CA PRO A 117 4.00 -22.05 14.60
C PRO A 117 3.35 -22.92 13.51
N ILE A 118 4.05 -23.14 12.40
CA ILE A 118 3.52 -23.87 11.24
C ILE A 118 3.09 -25.30 11.56
N TYR A 119 3.67 -25.90 12.61
CA TYR A 119 3.37 -27.27 13.01
C TYR A 119 1.96 -27.46 13.54
N ASP A 120 1.32 -26.46 14.13
CA ASP A 120 -0.09 -26.59 14.55
C ASP A 120 -1.02 -26.73 13.33
N PHE A 121 -0.69 -26.05 12.23
CA PHE A 121 -1.40 -26.19 10.96
C PHE A 121 -1.13 -27.56 10.33
N TRP A 122 0.14 -27.97 10.27
CA TRP A 122 0.54 -29.27 9.71
C TRP A 122 0.12 -30.48 10.57
N HIS A 123 -0.15 -30.30 11.86
CA HIS A 123 -0.65 -31.36 12.76
C HIS A 123 -2.16 -31.60 12.60
N ASN A 124 -2.65 -31.53 11.36
CA ASN A 124 -4.02 -31.84 10.99
C ASN A 124 -4.04 -32.96 9.95
N ALA A 125 -4.62 -34.10 10.32
CA ALA A 125 -4.69 -35.31 9.50
C ALA A 125 -5.75 -35.26 8.38
N SER A 126 -6.44 -34.13 8.23
CA SER A 126 -7.49 -33.95 7.21
C SER A 126 -6.88 -33.67 5.84
N GLY A 127 -7.07 -34.60 4.90
CA GLY A 127 -6.59 -34.48 3.52
C GLY A 127 -5.11 -34.86 3.34
N MET A 128 -4.70 -35.01 2.07
CA MET A 128 -3.31 -35.39 1.72
C MET A 128 -2.40 -34.19 1.46
N VAL A 129 -2.98 -33.01 1.18
CA VAL A 129 -2.25 -31.79 0.83
C VAL A 129 -2.85 -30.63 1.57
N GLN A 130 -2.01 -29.89 2.29
CA GLN A 130 -2.40 -28.63 2.92
C GLN A 130 -1.90 -27.46 2.08
N GLN A 131 -2.77 -26.92 1.24
CA GLN A 131 -2.43 -25.82 0.34
C GLN A 131 -2.42 -24.48 1.07
N LEU A 132 -1.37 -23.68 0.88
CA LEU A 132 -1.27 -22.30 1.37
C LEU A 132 -1.66 -21.31 0.27
N THR A 133 -2.89 -21.42 -0.25
CA THR A 133 -3.31 -20.58 -1.38
C THR A 133 -3.61 -19.14 -0.96
N VAL A 134 -3.50 -18.21 -1.90
CA VAL A 134 -3.85 -16.80 -1.67
C VAL A 134 -5.37 -16.54 -1.69
N HIS A 135 -6.15 -17.45 -2.27
CA HIS A 135 -7.61 -17.35 -2.40
C HIS A 135 -8.35 -18.00 -1.22
N ALA A 136 -7.84 -19.11 -0.69
CA ALA A 136 -8.39 -19.81 0.47
C ALA A 136 -7.44 -19.64 1.68
N LYS A 137 -7.73 -18.64 2.51
CA LYS A 137 -6.81 -18.09 3.52
C LYS A 137 -6.97 -18.70 4.92
N SER A 138 -7.77 -19.76 5.08
CA SER A 138 -8.05 -20.39 6.37
C SER A 138 -6.80 -20.95 7.06
N TRP A 139 -5.75 -21.29 6.29
CA TRP A 139 -4.44 -21.67 6.79
C TRP A 139 -3.75 -20.56 7.60
N PHE A 140 -4.19 -19.31 7.43
CA PHE A 140 -3.71 -18.14 8.18
C PHE A 140 -4.81 -17.59 9.07
N GLU A 141 -5.97 -17.24 8.51
CA GLU A 141 -7.00 -16.42 9.17
C GLU A 141 -7.58 -17.06 10.44
N ASN A 142 -7.60 -18.39 10.51
CA ASN A 142 -8.11 -19.14 11.65
C ASN A 142 -7.02 -19.57 12.64
N GLN A 143 -5.77 -19.14 12.44
CA GLN A 143 -4.63 -19.55 13.26
C GLN A 143 -4.24 -18.48 14.29
N PRO A 144 -3.66 -18.87 15.45
CA PRO A 144 -3.17 -17.92 16.47
C PRO A 144 -2.18 -16.87 15.93
N ILE A 145 -1.38 -17.23 14.93
CA ILE A 145 -0.47 -16.30 14.26
C ILE A 145 -1.21 -15.12 13.61
N CYS A 146 -2.38 -15.34 12.98
CA CYS A 146 -3.15 -14.26 12.38
C CYS A 146 -3.70 -13.32 13.45
N ARG A 147 -4.17 -13.85 14.58
CA ARG A 147 -4.61 -13.04 15.72
C ARG A 147 -3.47 -12.16 16.23
N CYS A 148 -2.29 -12.73 16.49
CA CYS A 148 -1.12 -11.97 16.94
C CYS A 148 -0.67 -10.93 15.92
N ALA A 149 -0.59 -11.31 14.64
CA ALA A 149 -0.21 -10.40 13.56
C ALA A 149 -1.19 -9.23 13.43
N ASN A 150 -2.50 -9.49 13.55
CA ASN A 150 -3.53 -8.45 13.58
C ASN A 150 -3.36 -7.54 14.80
N LEU A 151 -3.19 -8.09 16.01
CA LEU A 151 -2.98 -7.29 17.22
C LEU A 151 -1.77 -6.38 17.10
N LEU A 152 -0.64 -6.89 16.60
CA LEU A 152 0.55 -6.08 16.34
C LEU A 152 0.25 -4.98 15.31
N TRP A 153 -0.35 -5.35 14.18
CA TRP A 153 -0.64 -4.44 13.07
C TRP A 153 -1.58 -3.30 13.46
N THR A 154 -2.71 -3.61 14.11
CA THR A 154 -3.74 -2.63 14.47
C THR A 154 -3.37 -1.78 15.67
N ASN A 155 -2.44 -2.23 16.52
CA ASN A 155 -1.92 -1.45 17.65
C ASN A 155 -0.60 -0.73 17.32
N GLY A 156 -0.13 -0.72 16.07
CA GLY A 156 1.03 0.08 15.65
C GLY A 156 2.40 -0.53 16.00
N TYR A 157 2.47 -1.84 16.25
CA TYR A 157 3.74 -2.55 16.42
C TYR A 157 4.22 -3.11 15.08
N SER A 158 5.42 -2.69 14.67
CA SER A 158 6.08 -3.19 13.46
C SER A 158 6.76 -4.53 13.73
N PHE A 159 6.58 -5.48 12.81
CA PHE A 159 7.05 -6.85 13.00
C PHE A 159 7.53 -7.50 11.70
N ASP A 160 8.24 -8.62 11.81
CA ASP A 160 8.45 -9.60 10.73
C ASP A 160 8.16 -11.00 11.26
N TYR A 161 7.73 -11.91 10.39
CA TYR A 161 7.62 -13.32 10.72
C TYR A 161 8.99 -14.03 10.73
N ILE A 162 9.13 -15.05 11.57
CA ILE A 162 10.33 -15.89 11.61
C ILE A 162 9.98 -17.38 11.68
N SER A 163 10.65 -18.18 10.84
CA SER A 163 10.57 -19.64 10.85
C SER A 163 11.59 -20.28 11.80
N ASP A 164 11.43 -21.57 12.11
CA ASP A 164 12.40 -22.35 12.92
C ASP A 164 13.84 -22.24 12.38
N ARG A 165 14.00 -22.40 11.06
CA ARG A 165 15.30 -22.36 10.39
C ARG A 165 15.96 -20.99 10.54
N GLN A 166 15.19 -19.92 10.39
CA GLN A 166 15.69 -18.56 10.52
C GLN A 166 16.03 -18.21 11.98
N LEU A 167 15.20 -18.66 12.93
CA LEU A 167 15.42 -18.44 14.36
C LEU A 167 16.73 -19.10 14.83
N ASN A 168 17.09 -20.25 14.27
CA ASN A 168 18.37 -20.90 14.56
C ASN A 168 19.58 -20.02 14.21
N ALA A 169 19.47 -19.10 13.25
CA ALA A 169 20.53 -18.16 12.91
C ALA A 169 20.50 -16.85 13.75
N ALA A 170 19.47 -16.61 14.55
CA ALA A 170 19.32 -15.38 15.32
C ALA A 170 20.23 -15.34 16.56
N GLU A 171 20.93 -14.25 16.81
CA GLU A 171 21.81 -14.10 17.98
C GLU A 171 21.36 -12.93 18.86
N PHE A 172 21.71 -12.95 20.14
CA PHE A 172 21.51 -11.78 20.99
C PHE A 172 22.83 -11.04 21.18
N LYS A 173 22.92 -9.81 20.66
CA LYS A 173 24.10 -8.95 20.74
C LYS A 173 23.66 -7.50 20.87
N ASN A 174 24.41 -6.69 21.63
CA ASN A 174 24.13 -5.25 21.79
C ASN A 174 22.69 -4.92 22.22
N LYS A 175 22.09 -5.75 23.09
CA LYS A 175 20.70 -5.63 23.55
C LYS A 175 19.64 -5.78 22.43
N LYS A 176 20.01 -6.42 21.32
CA LYS A 176 19.13 -6.69 20.18
C LYS A 176 19.19 -8.17 19.81
N ILE A 177 18.10 -8.66 19.24
CA ILE A 177 18.07 -9.92 18.50
C ILE A 177 18.51 -9.62 17.07
N ILE A 178 19.68 -10.12 16.69
CA ILE A 178 20.30 -9.93 15.39
C ILE A 178 19.99 -11.14 14.52
N THR A 179 19.37 -10.88 13.38
CA THR A 179 19.25 -11.85 12.27
C THR A 179 20.27 -11.49 11.18
N PRO A 180 20.48 -12.34 10.15
CA PRO A 180 21.36 -11.98 9.04
C PRO A 180 21.02 -10.65 8.33
N GLY A 181 19.77 -10.17 8.39
CA GLY A 181 19.37 -8.97 7.67
C GLY A 181 18.82 -7.79 8.46
N ALA A 182 18.41 -8.01 9.71
CA ALA A 182 17.77 -6.99 10.53
C ALA A 182 17.91 -7.25 12.05
N GLU A 183 17.65 -6.21 12.83
CA GLU A 183 17.71 -6.21 14.29
C GLU A 183 16.31 -6.04 14.89
N TYR A 184 16.04 -6.73 15.98
CA TYR A 184 14.74 -6.77 16.65
C TYR A 184 14.87 -6.65 18.17
N ASP A 185 13.80 -6.27 18.84
CA ASP A 185 13.78 -6.03 20.29
C ASP A 185 13.21 -7.21 21.08
N VAL A 186 12.26 -7.94 20.50
CA VAL A 186 11.53 -9.01 21.17
C VAL A 186 11.14 -10.11 20.19
N ILE A 187 11.09 -11.35 20.68
CA ILE A 187 10.46 -12.47 19.96
C ILE A 187 9.10 -12.73 20.58
N VAL A 188 8.07 -12.79 19.75
CA VAL A 188 6.71 -13.17 20.12
C VAL A 188 6.41 -14.54 19.54
N VAL A 189 5.95 -15.45 20.39
CA VAL A 189 5.48 -16.79 20.04
C VAL A 189 3.96 -16.79 20.21
N PRO A 190 3.17 -16.88 19.12
CA PRO A 190 1.73 -17.08 19.24
C PRO A 190 1.42 -18.32 20.08
N GLY A 191 0.28 -18.34 20.79
CA GLY A 191 -0.17 -19.55 21.48
C GLY A 191 -0.17 -20.74 20.52
N CYS A 192 0.63 -21.75 20.84
CA CYS A 192 0.80 -22.94 20.00
C CYS A 192 0.88 -24.21 20.84
N THR A 193 0.53 -25.34 20.23
CA THR A 193 0.56 -26.65 20.90
C THR A 193 1.86 -27.39 20.57
N TYR A 194 2.27 -27.38 19.30
CA TYR A 194 3.42 -28.12 18.81
C TYR A 194 4.60 -27.20 18.45
N MET A 195 5.74 -27.42 19.10
CA MET A 195 6.99 -26.71 18.80
C MET A 195 8.17 -27.69 18.72
N PRO A 196 9.06 -27.58 17.72
CA PRO A 196 10.27 -28.41 17.69
C PRO A 196 11.14 -28.18 18.93
N LEU A 197 11.74 -29.26 19.44
CA LEU A 197 12.64 -29.20 20.59
C LEU A 197 13.77 -28.17 20.39
N ASN A 198 14.43 -28.22 19.23
CA ASN A 198 15.51 -27.29 18.90
C ASN A 198 15.04 -25.82 18.88
N THR A 199 13.80 -25.56 18.45
CA THR A 199 13.22 -24.21 18.46
C THR A 199 13.05 -23.70 19.90
N LEU A 200 12.52 -24.54 20.81
CA LEU A 200 12.40 -24.17 22.22
C LEU A 200 13.78 -23.97 22.88
N GLU A 201 14.74 -24.85 22.58
CA GLU A 201 16.14 -24.72 23.05
C GLU A 201 16.74 -23.40 22.57
N ARG A 202 16.48 -23.00 21.32
CA ARG A 202 16.96 -21.75 20.75
C ARG A 202 16.35 -20.53 21.44
N LEU A 203 15.03 -20.53 21.68
CA LEU A 203 14.34 -19.43 22.38
C LEU A 203 14.89 -19.25 23.79
N ILE A 204 15.07 -20.35 24.53
CA ILE A 204 15.62 -20.30 25.90
C ILE A 204 17.07 -19.82 25.88
N LYS A 205 17.90 -20.30 24.95
CA LYS A 205 19.29 -19.83 24.82
C LYS A 205 19.37 -18.33 24.52
N LEU A 206 18.46 -17.81 23.69
CA LEU A 206 18.35 -16.38 23.43
C LEU A 206 17.94 -15.61 24.68
N ALA A 207 16.95 -16.11 25.41
CA ALA A 207 16.54 -15.54 26.68
C ALA A 207 17.69 -15.51 27.70
N ASP A 208 18.38 -16.65 27.90
CA ASP A 208 19.55 -16.76 28.77
C ASP A 208 20.65 -15.74 28.43
N SER A 209 20.80 -15.43 27.14
CA SER A 209 21.76 -14.46 26.63
C SER A 209 21.36 -13.00 26.87
N GLY A 210 20.09 -12.73 27.20
CA GLY A 210 19.57 -11.38 27.48
C GLY A 210 18.32 -10.99 26.70
N ALA A 211 17.83 -11.82 25.78
CA ALA A 211 16.65 -11.49 24.98
C ALA A 211 15.36 -11.57 25.80
N THR A 212 14.35 -10.81 25.38
CA THR A 212 12.97 -10.99 25.84
C THR A 212 12.21 -11.87 24.87
N ILE A 213 11.58 -12.92 25.38
CA ILE A 213 10.69 -13.81 24.63
C ILE A 213 9.30 -13.74 25.24
N ILE A 214 8.29 -13.41 24.45
CA ILE A 214 6.88 -13.39 24.85
C ILE A 214 6.19 -14.60 24.24
N PHE A 215 5.67 -15.49 25.08
CA PHE A 215 4.70 -16.49 24.68
C PHE A 215 3.30 -15.94 24.92
N GLU A 216 2.57 -15.79 23.84
CA GLU A 216 1.21 -15.29 23.89
C GLU A 216 0.30 -16.38 24.46
N THR A 217 -0.42 -16.06 25.54
CA THR A 217 -1.34 -16.91 26.33
C THR A 217 -0.75 -18.15 27.03
N LYS A 218 0.10 -18.96 26.38
CA LYS A 218 0.62 -20.21 26.94
C LYS A 218 2.00 -20.62 26.39
N LEU A 219 2.70 -21.45 27.16
CA LEU A 219 3.86 -22.21 26.68
C LEU A 219 3.41 -23.36 25.75
N PRO A 220 4.25 -23.82 24.82
CA PRO A 220 3.95 -24.96 23.97
C PRO A 220 3.87 -26.27 24.77
N ASP A 221 3.01 -27.19 24.33
CA ASP A 221 2.67 -28.41 25.08
C ASP A 221 3.51 -29.62 24.67
N ASP A 222 3.86 -29.74 23.39
CA ASP A 222 4.45 -30.95 22.81
C ASP A 222 5.37 -30.68 21.60
N VAL A 223 6.05 -31.72 21.13
CA VAL A 223 6.90 -31.71 19.93
C VAL A 223 6.17 -32.30 18.71
N PRO A 224 6.39 -31.78 17.48
CA PRO A 224 5.80 -32.34 16.27
C PRO A 224 6.53 -33.62 15.79
N GLY A 225 5.83 -34.45 15.00
CA GLY A 225 6.39 -35.60 14.26
C GLY A 225 6.72 -36.84 15.12
N PHE A 226 6.88 -38.02 14.48
CA PHE A 226 7.06 -39.30 15.19
C PHE A 226 8.51 -39.76 15.39
N CYS A 227 9.48 -39.21 14.66
CA CYS A 227 10.89 -39.59 14.79
C CYS A 227 11.40 -39.32 16.22
N SER A 228 11.94 -40.35 16.91
CA SER A 228 12.42 -40.29 18.30
C SER A 228 11.47 -39.56 19.27
N LEU A 229 10.15 -39.76 19.10
CA LEU A 229 9.13 -38.97 19.80
C LEU A 229 9.25 -39.03 21.33
N ALA A 230 9.43 -40.21 21.91
CA ALA A 230 9.52 -40.39 23.35
C ALA A 230 10.71 -39.61 23.96
N GLU A 231 11.87 -39.69 23.32
CA GLU A 231 13.10 -39.00 23.75
C GLU A 231 12.97 -37.48 23.62
N ARG A 232 12.42 -37.00 22.49
CA ARG A 232 12.21 -35.57 22.25
C ARG A 232 11.19 -35.00 23.22
N ARG A 233 10.08 -35.69 23.48
CA ARG A 233 9.08 -35.32 24.51
C ARG A 233 9.69 -35.24 25.90
N ALA A 234 10.51 -36.21 26.28
CA ALA A 234 11.19 -36.20 27.57
C ALA A 234 12.14 -35.00 27.69
N SER A 235 12.90 -34.69 26.64
CA SER A 235 13.80 -33.53 26.60
C SER A 235 13.04 -32.21 26.63
N PHE A 236 11.93 -32.11 25.89
CA PHE A 236 11.07 -30.92 25.84
C PHE A 236 10.48 -30.60 27.21
N ARG A 237 9.90 -31.60 27.89
CA ARG A 237 9.38 -31.43 29.26
C ARG A 237 10.47 -31.05 30.25
N ARG A 238 11.67 -31.63 30.15
CA ARG A 238 12.82 -31.22 31.00
C ARG A 238 13.20 -29.77 30.79
N LEU A 239 13.12 -29.29 29.54
CA LEU A 239 13.46 -27.93 29.18
C LEU A 239 12.43 -26.94 29.71
N LEU A 240 11.13 -27.19 29.53
CA LEU A 240 10.06 -26.39 30.14
C LEU A 240 10.14 -26.40 31.67
N ALA A 241 10.50 -27.54 32.27
CA ALA A 241 10.71 -27.65 33.70
C ALA A 241 11.91 -26.85 34.23
N LYS A 242 12.71 -26.19 33.38
CA LYS A 242 13.69 -25.19 33.85
C LYS A 242 13.03 -23.83 34.12
N LEU A 243 11.87 -23.56 33.54
CA LEU A 243 11.06 -22.36 33.75
C LEU A 243 10.24 -22.47 35.06
N LYS A 244 10.87 -22.85 36.19
CA LYS A 244 10.16 -23.14 37.45
C LYS A 244 9.95 -21.95 38.38
N ASN A 245 10.77 -20.91 38.26
CA ASN A 245 10.74 -19.75 39.14
C ASN A 245 9.93 -18.60 38.52
N GLY A 246 8.80 -18.96 37.91
CA GLY A 246 7.86 -17.98 37.37
C GLY A 246 7.22 -17.18 38.51
N TYR A 247 7.03 -15.88 38.32
CA TYR A 247 6.28 -15.04 39.25
C TYR A 247 5.22 -14.24 38.49
N ALA A 248 4.04 -14.10 39.10
CA ALA A 248 2.93 -13.37 38.52
C ALA A 248 3.17 -11.85 38.57
N VAL A 249 2.78 -11.16 37.49
CA VAL A 249 2.76 -9.69 37.39
C VAL A 249 1.48 -9.30 36.67
N GLY A 250 0.44 -8.92 37.42
CA GLY A 250 -0.92 -8.83 36.85
C GLY A 250 -1.36 -10.20 36.32
N ASP A 251 -1.92 -10.22 35.11
CA ASP A 251 -2.41 -11.45 34.47
C ASP A 251 -1.33 -12.22 33.67
N MET A 252 -0.08 -11.76 33.72
CA MET A 252 1.05 -12.42 33.06
C MET A 252 2.01 -13.08 34.06
N VAL A 253 2.75 -14.07 33.59
CA VAL A 253 3.79 -14.76 34.36
C VAL A 253 5.15 -14.50 33.74
N LYS A 254 6.10 -14.08 34.57
CA LYS A 254 7.49 -13.80 34.16
C LYS A 254 8.41 -14.89 34.67
N TYR A 255 9.27 -15.39 33.79
CA TYR A 255 10.30 -16.38 34.08
C TYR A 255 11.67 -15.77 33.78
N PRO A 256 12.47 -15.44 34.81
CA PRO A 256 13.85 -15.05 34.61
C PRO A 256 14.63 -16.16 33.88
N ALA A 257 15.39 -15.79 32.86
CA ALA A 257 16.21 -16.72 32.09
C ALA A 257 17.57 -16.07 31.82
N GLY A 258 18.60 -16.49 32.57
CA GLY A 258 19.92 -15.85 32.54
C GLY A 258 19.85 -14.33 32.70
N ASN A 259 20.30 -13.60 31.68
CA ASN A 259 20.27 -12.13 31.64
C ASN A 259 18.99 -11.55 31.02
N GLY A 260 18.09 -12.39 30.51
CA GLY A 260 16.88 -11.99 29.81
C GLY A 260 15.61 -12.42 30.54
N MET A 261 14.53 -12.53 29.77
CA MET A 261 13.20 -12.74 30.33
C MET A 261 12.32 -13.54 29.37
N ILE A 262 11.59 -14.50 29.92
CA ILE A 262 10.46 -15.14 29.24
C ILE A 262 9.17 -14.64 29.90
N ILE A 263 8.21 -14.20 29.11
CA ILE A 263 6.91 -13.71 29.58
C ILE A 263 5.82 -14.59 28.96
N VAL A 264 4.85 -15.02 29.76
CA VAL A 264 3.63 -15.69 29.29
C VAL A 264 2.44 -14.80 29.65
N GLY A 265 1.69 -14.34 28.65
CA GLY A 265 0.54 -13.45 28.89
C GLY A 265 -0.07 -12.89 27.62
N GLU A 266 -1.04 -11.99 27.77
CA GLU A 266 -1.66 -11.28 26.65
C GLU A 266 -0.65 -10.39 25.93
N LEU A 267 -0.68 -10.42 24.60
CA LEU A 267 0.40 -9.87 23.77
C LEU A 267 0.62 -8.37 23.97
N VAL A 268 -0.45 -7.57 23.89
CA VAL A 268 -0.34 -6.10 23.96
C VAL A 268 0.12 -5.68 25.36
N ASP A 269 -0.41 -6.30 26.41
CA ASP A 269 -0.04 -6.01 27.79
C ASP A 269 1.42 -6.38 28.06
N ALA A 270 1.88 -7.53 27.55
CA ALA A 270 3.27 -7.94 27.66
C ALA A 270 4.23 -6.98 26.94
N LEU A 271 3.86 -6.49 25.74
CA LEU A 271 4.65 -5.50 25.00
C LEU A 271 4.72 -4.15 25.73
N GLN A 272 3.59 -3.67 26.25
CA GLN A 272 3.54 -2.44 27.05
C GLN A 272 4.35 -2.58 28.34
N HIS A 273 4.28 -3.73 29.01
CA HIS A 273 5.03 -3.99 30.24
C HIS A 273 6.55 -3.91 30.03
N ILE A 274 7.06 -4.35 28.88
CA ILE A 274 8.49 -4.23 28.55
C ILE A 274 8.87 -2.84 28.02
N GLY A 275 7.94 -1.88 28.04
CA GLY A 275 8.14 -0.51 27.58
C GLY A 275 8.22 -0.37 26.06
N MET A 276 7.72 -1.36 25.30
CA MET A 276 7.69 -1.24 23.84
C MET A 276 6.62 -0.22 23.46
N ARG A 277 7.04 0.78 22.67
CA ARG A 277 6.16 1.86 22.23
C ARG A 277 5.58 1.55 20.85
N PRO A 278 4.24 1.59 20.68
CA PRO A 278 3.63 1.53 19.38
C PRO A 278 3.78 2.85 18.61
N GLU A 279 3.61 2.81 17.30
CA GLU A 279 3.31 4.02 16.52
C GLU A 279 1.84 4.42 16.72
N GLU A 280 1.59 5.36 17.62
CA GLU A 280 0.25 5.82 18.00
C GLU A 280 -0.57 6.35 16.81
N MET A 281 0.07 6.78 15.73
CA MET A 281 -0.61 7.19 14.49
C MET A 281 -1.56 6.13 13.93
N VAL A 282 -1.30 4.85 14.17
CA VAL A 282 -2.16 3.76 13.71
C VAL A 282 -3.50 3.78 14.42
N VAL A 283 -3.50 3.93 15.75
CA VAL A 283 -4.72 3.91 16.56
C VAL A 283 -5.42 5.27 16.53
N MET A 284 -4.67 6.36 16.67
CA MET A 284 -5.22 7.72 16.78
C MET A 284 -5.74 8.28 15.44
N HIS A 285 -5.06 7.97 14.35
CA HIS A 285 -5.32 8.58 13.05
C HIS A 285 -5.66 7.56 11.95
N GLN A 286 -5.73 6.27 12.26
CA GLN A 286 -5.99 5.20 11.29
C GLN A 286 -4.99 5.21 10.11
N LEU A 287 -3.77 5.69 10.36
CA LEU A 287 -2.68 5.70 9.39
C LEU A 287 -1.97 4.36 9.40
N ASN A 288 -1.57 3.88 8.23
CA ASN A 288 -0.71 2.69 8.11
C ASN A 288 0.70 3.10 7.75
N PHE A 289 1.68 2.31 8.16
CA PHE A 289 3.08 2.63 7.87
C PHE A 289 3.98 1.41 7.70
N VAL A 290 5.11 1.64 7.03
CA VAL A 290 6.33 0.85 7.18
C VAL A 290 7.51 1.80 7.40
N ARG A 291 8.53 1.31 8.11
CA ARG A 291 9.71 2.11 8.45
C ARG A 291 11.01 1.43 8.03
N ARG A 292 11.93 2.23 7.49
CA ARG A 292 13.30 1.84 7.16
C ARG A 292 14.31 2.70 7.90
N LYS A 293 15.48 2.12 8.16
CA LYS A 293 16.63 2.80 8.74
C LYS A 293 17.78 2.80 7.74
N PHE A 294 18.38 3.97 7.51
CA PHE A 294 19.54 4.12 6.62
C PHE A 294 20.43 5.28 7.09
N ASN A 295 21.73 5.02 7.31
CA ASN A 295 22.70 6.00 7.79
C ASN A 295 22.23 6.79 9.03
N ASP A 296 21.70 6.07 10.03
CA ASP A 296 21.11 6.62 11.26
C ASP A 296 19.86 7.50 11.09
N ASP A 297 19.41 7.74 9.85
CA ASP A 297 18.14 8.37 9.55
C ASP A 297 17.02 7.32 9.39
N TYR A 298 15.78 7.78 9.51
CA TYR A 298 14.60 6.92 9.38
C TYR A 298 13.68 7.42 8.28
N TYR A 299 13.09 6.47 7.57
CA TYR A 299 12.13 6.73 6.50
C TYR A 299 10.82 6.04 6.85
N TYR A 300 9.76 6.82 6.95
CA TYR A 300 8.40 6.33 7.10
C TYR A 300 7.70 6.42 5.76
N PHE A 301 7.16 5.31 5.26
CA PHE A 301 6.13 5.37 4.22
C PHE A 301 4.78 5.25 4.93
N ILE A 302 3.94 6.28 4.81
CA ILE A 302 2.67 6.42 5.52
C ILE A 302 1.54 6.46 4.48
N VAL A 303 0.46 5.73 4.72
CA VAL A 303 -0.71 5.66 3.85
C VAL A 303 -1.97 5.97 4.65
N ASN A 304 -2.80 6.89 4.15
CA ASN A 304 -4.15 7.10 4.66
C ASN A 304 -5.11 6.17 3.93
N LYS A 305 -5.40 5.01 4.53
CA LYS A 305 -6.38 4.04 4.00
C LYS A 305 -7.83 4.33 4.40
N SER A 306 -8.05 5.37 5.20
CA SER A 306 -9.39 5.74 5.66
C SER A 306 -10.19 6.41 4.53
N LYS A 307 -11.48 6.68 4.80
CA LYS A 307 -12.37 7.39 3.87
C LYS A 307 -12.34 8.91 4.07
N THR A 308 -11.51 9.41 4.97
CA THR A 308 -11.49 10.82 5.38
C THR A 308 -10.09 11.41 5.22
N ASN A 309 -10.03 12.69 4.86
CA ASN A 309 -8.78 13.43 4.85
C ASN A 309 -8.26 13.60 6.28
N ILE A 310 -6.94 13.56 6.44
CA ILE A 310 -6.27 13.74 7.74
C ILE A 310 -5.51 15.04 7.69
N GLU A 311 -5.82 15.95 8.61
CA GLU A 311 -5.02 17.13 8.90
C GLU A 311 -4.78 17.18 10.41
N ALA A 312 -3.61 16.70 10.84
CA ALA A 312 -3.33 16.52 12.26
C ALA A 312 -1.84 16.58 12.58
N TRP A 313 -1.55 16.89 13.84
CA TRP A 313 -0.24 16.64 14.44
C TRP A 313 -0.13 15.15 14.78
N VAL A 314 0.65 14.42 13.99
CA VAL A 314 0.79 12.97 14.09
C VAL A 314 2.04 12.59 14.89
N PRO A 315 1.92 11.77 15.95
CA PRO A 315 3.06 11.32 16.72
C PRO A 315 3.86 10.25 15.96
N ILE A 316 5.18 10.39 16.02
CA ILE A 316 6.13 9.36 15.56
C ILE A 316 7.09 9.00 16.71
N THR A 317 7.43 7.71 16.81
CA THR A 317 8.30 7.21 17.91
C THR A 317 9.78 7.57 17.75
N VAL A 318 10.22 7.89 16.52
CA VAL A 318 11.60 8.27 16.20
C VAL A 318 11.80 9.77 16.42
N GLN A 319 12.85 10.13 17.15
CA GLN A 319 13.30 11.51 17.33
C GLN A 319 14.25 11.95 16.21
N GLY A 320 14.22 13.24 15.88
CA GLY A 320 15.18 13.84 14.96
C GLY A 320 15.35 15.33 15.18
N LYS A 321 16.31 15.92 14.47
CA LYS A 321 16.50 17.38 14.42
C LYS A 321 15.66 18.04 13.32
N SER A 322 15.29 17.29 12.29
CA SER A 322 14.45 17.78 11.19
C SER A 322 13.71 16.64 10.52
N VAL A 323 12.56 16.94 9.94
CA VAL A 323 11.76 15.99 9.15
C VAL A 323 11.50 16.58 7.78
N LEU A 324 11.80 15.82 6.72
CA LEU A 324 11.40 16.16 5.36
C LEU A 324 10.14 15.36 5.00
N MET A 325 9.15 16.05 4.45
CA MET A 325 8.01 15.42 3.78
C MET A 325 8.31 15.30 2.29
N MET A 326 7.96 14.15 1.72
CA MET A 326 8.15 13.82 0.31
C MET A 326 6.85 13.22 -0.21
N ASP A 327 6.19 13.88 -1.15
CA ASP A 327 4.99 13.36 -1.80
C ASP A 327 5.38 12.48 -2.99
N PRO A 328 5.13 11.17 -2.95
CA PRO A 328 5.51 10.28 -4.04
C PRO A 328 4.65 10.45 -5.30
N LEU A 329 3.48 11.08 -5.25
CA LEU A 329 2.67 11.36 -6.45
C LEU A 329 3.26 12.52 -7.25
N THR A 330 3.55 13.64 -6.60
CA THR A 330 4.04 14.86 -7.28
C THR A 330 5.56 14.94 -7.37
N GLY A 331 6.27 14.32 -6.43
CA GLY A 331 7.72 14.50 -6.26
C GLY A 331 8.09 15.74 -5.46
N CYS A 332 7.12 16.47 -4.91
CA CYS A 332 7.37 17.60 -4.03
C CYS A 332 8.09 17.17 -2.76
N VAL A 333 9.03 17.99 -2.30
CA VAL A 333 9.80 17.80 -1.06
C VAL A 333 9.83 19.12 -0.29
N GLY A 334 9.78 19.06 1.04
CA GLY A 334 9.91 20.23 1.89
C GLY A 334 10.10 19.87 3.36
N ILE A 335 10.60 20.83 4.15
CA ILE A 335 10.78 20.66 5.59
C ILE A 335 9.41 20.69 6.29
N ALA A 336 9.06 19.62 6.99
CA ALA A 336 7.79 19.51 7.70
C ALA A 336 7.75 20.40 8.94
N ASN A 337 6.55 20.85 9.31
CA ASN A 337 6.33 21.46 10.62
C ASN A 337 6.39 20.36 11.68
N THR A 338 7.29 20.53 12.67
CA THR A 338 7.50 19.58 13.78
C THR A 338 7.42 20.27 15.13
N ARG A 339 6.94 19.57 16.15
CA ARG A 339 7.01 20.00 17.56
C ARG A 339 7.28 18.81 18.48
N ASN A 340 7.94 19.04 19.60
CA ASN A 340 8.15 18.00 20.60
C ASN A 340 6.93 17.90 21.50
N GLN A 341 6.32 16.72 21.61
CA GLN A 341 5.20 16.47 22.52
C GLN A 341 5.68 16.01 23.89
N THR A 342 6.70 15.15 23.89
CA THR A 342 7.39 14.64 25.09
C THR A 342 8.88 14.51 24.77
N LEU A 343 9.68 14.06 25.74
CA LEU A 343 11.09 13.72 25.51
C LEU A 343 11.29 12.59 24.49
N THR A 344 10.23 11.82 24.19
CA THR A 344 10.33 10.59 23.39
C THR A 344 9.41 10.57 22.17
N ASN A 345 8.43 11.48 22.06
CA ASN A 345 7.51 11.59 20.92
C ASN A 345 7.66 12.95 20.22
N MET A 346 7.89 12.90 18.91
CA MET A 346 7.87 14.06 18.02
C MET A 346 6.52 14.07 17.30
N LEU A 347 5.92 15.24 17.16
CA LEU A 347 4.74 15.45 16.34
C LEU A 347 5.13 16.07 15.01
N VAL A 348 4.60 15.52 13.93
CA VAL A 348 4.74 16.04 12.57
C VAL A 348 3.36 16.47 12.08
N LEU A 349 3.22 17.69 11.58
CA LEU A 349 1.96 18.12 10.95
C LEU A 349 1.82 17.43 9.60
N ILE A 350 0.79 16.59 9.47
CA ILE A 350 0.47 15.84 8.24
C ILE A 350 -0.88 16.32 7.72
N ASN A 351 -0.92 16.73 6.45
CA ASN A 351 -2.13 16.90 5.65
C ASN A 351 -2.11 15.83 4.53
N LEU A 352 -2.96 14.82 4.65
CA LEU A 352 -2.98 13.65 3.78
C LEU A 352 -4.41 13.25 3.39
N PRO A 353 -4.81 13.43 2.11
CA PRO A 353 -6.13 13.01 1.63
C PRO A 353 -6.37 11.51 1.77
N ALA A 354 -7.65 11.10 1.75
CA ALA A 354 -8.05 9.70 1.74
C ALA A 354 -7.44 8.95 0.52
N GLY A 355 -6.83 7.80 0.74
CA GLY A 355 -6.14 6.98 -0.28
C GLY A 355 -4.73 7.45 -0.65
N HIS A 356 -4.27 8.60 -0.14
CA HIS A 356 -2.96 9.15 -0.45
C HIS A 356 -1.88 8.62 0.50
N SER A 357 -0.62 8.80 0.09
CA SER A 357 0.55 8.36 0.86
C SER A 357 1.62 9.45 0.88
N VAL A 358 2.41 9.50 1.95
CA VAL A 358 3.56 10.41 2.08
C VAL A 358 4.77 9.64 2.59
N VAL A 359 5.97 10.07 2.22
CA VAL A 359 7.19 9.61 2.87
C VAL A 359 7.73 10.70 3.80
N LEU A 360 8.01 10.34 5.06
CA LEU A 360 8.78 11.17 5.97
C LEU A 360 10.21 10.69 6.03
N LYS A 361 11.17 11.60 5.89
CA LYS A 361 12.59 11.35 6.22
C LYS A 361 12.93 12.09 7.51
N VAL A 362 13.19 11.34 8.57
CA VAL A 362 13.58 11.86 9.89
C VAL A 362 15.09 11.88 9.97
N LEU A 363 15.66 13.09 10.00
CA LEU A 363 17.09 13.33 10.15
C LEU A 363 17.44 13.35 11.62
N THR A 364 18.23 12.38 12.08
CA THR A 364 18.48 12.23 13.52
C THR A 364 19.53 13.20 14.05
N SER A 365 20.52 13.54 13.24
CA SER A 365 21.68 14.33 13.64
C SER A 365 21.79 15.71 12.99
N LYS A 366 21.00 15.98 11.94
CA LYS A 366 21.14 17.17 11.09
C LYS A 366 19.87 18.03 11.10
N GLU A 367 20.08 19.32 11.24
CA GLU A 367 19.06 20.32 10.91
C GLU A 367 19.04 20.55 9.40
N CYS A 368 17.85 20.70 8.82
CA CYS A 368 17.68 21.05 7.43
C CYS A 368 17.43 22.55 7.27
N SER A 369 18.09 23.15 6.28
CA SER A 369 17.74 24.44 5.71
C SER A 369 17.18 24.25 4.31
N GLY A 370 16.28 25.15 3.87
CA GLY A 370 15.64 25.09 2.56
C GLY A 370 14.15 25.40 2.62
N ASP A 371 13.44 25.01 1.56
CA ASP A 371 12.00 25.26 1.43
C ASP A 371 11.20 24.45 2.45
N LYS A 372 10.26 25.12 3.11
CA LYS A 372 9.27 24.46 3.97
C LYS A 372 8.26 23.68 3.14
N TRP A 373 7.73 22.63 3.76
CA TRP A 373 6.56 21.94 3.25
C TRP A 373 5.38 22.92 3.12
N LYS A 374 4.67 22.85 2.01
CA LYS A 374 3.57 23.76 1.71
C LYS A 374 2.27 23.15 2.23
N TYR A 375 1.78 23.68 3.34
CA TYR A 375 0.45 23.37 3.85
C TYR A 375 -0.54 24.33 3.21
N TRP A 376 -1.38 23.84 2.30
CA TRP A 376 -2.34 24.68 1.61
C TRP A 376 -3.65 24.76 2.39
N LYS A 377 -4.19 25.98 2.50
CA LYS A 377 -5.55 26.22 2.99
C LYS A 377 -6.34 27.04 1.99
N ASP A 378 -7.65 26.81 1.97
CA ASP A 378 -8.58 27.60 1.19
C ASP A 378 -8.59 29.05 1.73
N ALA A 379 -8.47 30.01 0.82
CA ALA A 379 -8.35 31.44 1.11
C ALA A 379 -9.59 32.24 0.65
N GLY A 380 -10.63 31.55 0.22
CA GLY A 380 -11.85 32.16 -0.31
C GLY A 380 -12.77 31.13 -0.96
N PRO A 381 -13.90 31.56 -1.53
CA PRO A 381 -14.87 30.67 -2.13
C PRO A 381 -14.35 29.99 -3.40
N SER A 382 -14.76 28.75 -3.60
CA SER A 382 -14.60 28.03 -4.87
C SER A 382 -15.42 28.69 -5.98
N ARG A 383 -14.85 28.76 -7.18
CA ARG A 383 -15.49 29.33 -8.38
C ARG A 383 -15.55 28.29 -9.49
N ASP A 384 -16.73 28.09 -10.07
CA ASP A 384 -16.90 27.14 -11.17
C ASP A 384 -16.27 27.67 -12.46
N ILE A 385 -15.58 26.80 -13.20
CA ILE A 385 -15.20 27.07 -14.58
C ILE A 385 -16.41 26.71 -15.46
N THR A 386 -17.19 27.73 -15.79
CA THR A 386 -18.38 27.63 -16.63
C THR A 386 -18.05 28.04 -18.08
N GLY A 387 -18.93 27.67 -19.01
CA GLY A 387 -18.79 28.00 -20.43
C GLY A 387 -18.73 26.77 -21.33
N SER A 388 -18.54 27.03 -22.62
CA SER A 388 -18.52 25.98 -23.63
C SER A 388 -17.19 25.23 -23.62
N TRP A 389 -17.26 23.91 -23.64
CA TRP A 389 -16.13 23.00 -23.74
C TRP A 389 -16.10 22.35 -25.11
N LYS A 390 -14.93 22.36 -25.74
CA LYS A 390 -14.64 21.54 -26.91
C LYS A 390 -14.03 20.22 -26.45
N ILE A 391 -14.51 19.10 -27.01
CA ILE A 391 -13.97 17.76 -26.76
C ILE A 391 -13.41 17.22 -28.07
N ASP A 392 -12.10 17.01 -28.12
CA ASP A 392 -11.41 16.34 -29.23
C ASP A 392 -10.95 14.95 -28.78
N PHE A 393 -11.39 13.89 -29.46
CA PHE A 393 -10.93 12.53 -29.17
C PHE A 393 -9.57 12.32 -29.86
N ILE A 394 -8.50 12.20 -29.06
CA ILE A 394 -7.11 12.31 -29.56
C ILE A 394 -6.39 10.97 -29.67
N GLN A 395 -6.81 9.97 -28.90
CA GLN A 395 -6.19 8.66 -28.89
C GLN A 395 -7.19 7.61 -28.43
N GLY A 396 -7.12 6.41 -29.00
CA GLY A 396 -8.10 5.34 -28.77
C GLY A 396 -8.48 4.76 -30.11
N GLY A 397 -9.33 3.75 -30.12
CA GLY A 397 -9.73 3.18 -31.40
C GLY A 397 -10.43 1.83 -31.30
N PRO A 398 -10.87 1.29 -32.45
CA PRO A 398 -10.31 1.53 -33.79
C PRO A 398 -10.73 2.84 -34.49
N ILE A 399 -11.78 3.51 -34.03
CA ILE A 399 -12.29 4.78 -34.61
C ILE A 399 -12.35 5.83 -33.50
N LEU A 400 -11.93 7.06 -33.82
CA LEU A 400 -12.06 8.22 -32.96
C LEU A 400 -13.42 8.90 -33.22
N PRO A 401 -14.23 9.16 -32.18
CA PRO A 401 -15.47 9.90 -32.34
C PRO A 401 -15.22 11.33 -32.87
N SER A 402 -16.23 11.88 -33.52
CA SER A 402 -16.23 13.29 -33.96
C SER A 402 -16.10 14.26 -32.78
N THR A 403 -15.44 15.40 -33.02
CA THR A 403 -15.36 16.51 -32.05
C THR A 403 -16.75 16.91 -31.55
N LYS A 404 -16.85 17.16 -30.24
CA LYS A 404 -18.09 17.63 -29.60
C LYS A 404 -17.92 19.02 -29.02
N GLN A 405 -19.01 19.76 -28.96
CA GLN A 405 -19.11 21.00 -28.21
C GLN A 405 -20.23 20.82 -27.18
N ILE A 406 -19.93 21.09 -25.91
CA ILE A 406 -20.86 20.93 -24.79
C ILE A 406 -20.81 22.15 -23.89
N ASP A 407 -21.95 22.55 -23.34
CA ASP A 407 -21.99 23.66 -22.36
C ASP A 407 -22.08 23.16 -20.91
N ARG A 408 -22.23 21.84 -20.75
CA ARG A 408 -22.23 21.16 -19.45
C ARG A 408 -21.45 19.86 -19.54
N LEU A 409 -20.51 19.67 -18.61
CA LEU A 409 -19.77 18.44 -18.42
C LEU A 409 -20.73 17.29 -18.08
N VAL A 410 -20.62 16.20 -18.83
CA VAL A 410 -21.42 14.97 -18.72
C VAL A 410 -20.55 13.78 -19.09
N SER A 411 -20.98 12.57 -18.73
CA SER A 411 -20.34 11.35 -19.22
C SER A 411 -20.39 11.28 -20.74
N TRP A 412 -19.34 10.75 -21.40
CA TRP A 412 -19.34 10.51 -22.84
C TRP A 412 -20.54 9.65 -23.29
N THR A 413 -21.00 8.77 -22.41
CA THR A 413 -22.16 7.88 -22.62
C THR A 413 -23.50 8.61 -22.64
N GLU A 414 -23.53 9.90 -22.27
CA GLU A 414 -24.73 10.75 -22.28
C GLU A 414 -24.74 11.74 -23.45
N LEU A 415 -23.75 11.67 -24.35
CA LEU A 415 -23.66 12.55 -25.54
C LEU A 415 -24.58 12.12 -26.69
N ASN A 416 -25.39 11.08 -26.49
CA ASN A 416 -26.30 10.50 -27.49
C ASN A 416 -25.62 10.12 -28.81
N ASP A 417 -24.37 9.67 -28.74
CA ASP A 417 -23.58 9.21 -29.87
C ASP A 417 -22.99 7.82 -29.56
N PRO A 418 -23.35 6.76 -30.33
CA PRO A 418 -22.84 5.40 -30.13
C PRO A 418 -21.31 5.29 -30.14
N GLU A 419 -20.63 6.15 -30.90
CA GLU A 419 -19.16 6.15 -30.96
C GLU A 419 -18.56 6.62 -29.64
N THR A 420 -19.19 7.61 -28.99
CA THR A 420 -18.78 8.13 -27.68
C THR A 420 -19.17 7.22 -26.52
N GLU A 421 -20.32 6.53 -26.61
CA GLU A 421 -20.76 5.57 -25.57
C GLU A 421 -19.77 4.40 -25.46
N SER A 422 -19.34 3.86 -26.60
CA SER A 422 -18.41 2.73 -26.68
C SER A 422 -16.95 3.16 -26.72
N PHE A 423 -16.63 4.45 -26.58
CA PHE A 423 -15.25 4.92 -26.70
C PHE A 423 -14.35 4.40 -25.58
N ALA A 424 -13.12 4.04 -25.94
CA ALA A 424 -12.07 3.59 -25.05
C ALA A 424 -10.77 4.28 -25.48
N GLY A 425 -10.28 5.21 -24.67
CA GLY A 425 -9.19 6.10 -25.07
C GLY A 425 -9.13 7.39 -24.27
N THR A 426 -8.52 8.40 -24.88
CA THR A 426 -8.26 9.72 -24.33
C THR A 426 -8.97 10.80 -25.15
N ALA A 427 -9.70 11.68 -24.48
CA ALA A 427 -10.30 12.87 -25.07
C ALA A 427 -9.76 14.15 -24.41
N LYS A 428 -9.45 15.15 -25.21
CA LYS A 428 -8.95 16.46 -24.81
C LYS A 428 -10.11 17.45 -24.70
N TYR A 429 -10.36 17.90 -23.49
CA TYR A 429 -11.28 18.98 -23.16
C TYR A 429 -10.56 20.31 -23.25
N ILE A 430 -11.15 21.29 -23.93
CA ILE A 430 -10.60 22.64 -24.10
C ILE A 430 -11.67 23.65 -23.72
N THR A 431 -11.33 24.57 -22.81
CA THR A 431 -12.17 25.73 -22.50
C THR A 431 -11.32 26.98 -22.30
N LYS A 432 -11.95 28.14 -22.47
CA LYS A 432 -11.40 29.44 -22.10
C LYS A 432 -12.22 30.04 -20.98
N PHE A 433 -11.55 30.64 -20.02
CA PHE A 433 -12.23 31.32 -18.90
C PHE A 433 -11.48 32.56 -18.45
N ASP A 434 -12.25 33.51 -17.93
CA ASP A 434 -11.76 34.72 -17.30
C ASP A 434 -11.86 34.56 -15.78
N LEU A 435 -10.89 35.12 -15.06
CA LEU A 435 -10.90 35.14 -13.60
C LEU A 435 -10.50 36.52 -13.10
N HIS A 436 -11.50 37.39 -12.97
CA HIS A 436 -11.28 38.75 -12.50
C HIS A 436 -10.92 38.79 -11.00
N ASN A 437 -10.29 39.90 -10.59
CA ASN A 437 -9.89 40.18 -9.21
C ASN A 437 -8.94 39.12 -8.63
N LEU A 438 -7.86 38.82 -9.34
CA LEU A 438 -6.82 37.90 -8.87
C LEU A 438 -6.07 38.51 -7.67
N THR A 439 -6.40 38.03 -6.47
CA THR A 439 -5.70 38.37 -5.23
C THR A 439 -4.69 37.31 -4.80
N ASN A 440 -4.80 36.09 -5.34
CA ASN A 440 -4.01 34.94 -4.94
C ASN A 440 -3.12 34.48 -6.08
N ARG A 441 -1.84 34.21 -5.75
CA ARG A 441 -0.87 33.64 -6.68
C ARG A 441 -1.18 32.18 -7.02
N PHE A 442 -1.66 31.42 -6.03
CA PHE A 442 -1.89 29.98 -6.12
C PHE A 442 -3.38 29.66 -6.00
N TRP A 443 -3.80 28.66 -6.77
CA TRP A 443 -5.18 28.19 -6.82
C TRP A 443 -5.19 26.67 -6.81
N LYS A 444 -6.21 26.09 -6.20
CA LYS A 444 -6.52 24.66 -6.29
C LYS A 444 -7.52 24.47 -7.41
N LEU A 445 -7.10 23.81 -8.49
CA LEU A 445 -7.97 23.40 -9.58
C LEU A 445 -8.50 22.00 -9.26
N ASN A 446 -9.78 21.90 -8.96
CA ASN A 446 -10.48 20.65 -8.70
C ASN A 446 -11.27 20.25 -9.96
N LEU A 447 -11.05 19.05 -10.48
CA LEU A 447 -11.70 18.56 -11.71
C LEU A 447 -13.07 17.90 -11.44
N GLY A 448 -13.47 17.80 -10.18
CA GLY A 448 -14.65 17.07 -9.73
C GLY A 448 -14.50 15.58 -10.00
N LYS A 449 -15.50 15.01 -10.66
CA LYS A 449 -15.50 13.59 -11.05
C LYS A 449 -14.82 13.40 -12.40
N VAL A 450 -13.77 12.57 -12.41
CA VAL A 450 -13.00 12.17 -13.59
C VAL A 450 -13.10 10.65 -13.75
N CYS A 451 -13.42 10.18 -14.95
CA CYS A 451 -13.51 8.77 -15.30
C CYS A 451 -12.49 8.48 -16.42
N ASN A 452 -11.23 8.12 -16.11
CA ASN A 452 -10.69 7.76 -14.78
C ASN A 452 -9.34 8.41 -14.43
N SER A 453 -8.63 8.99 -15.40
CA SER A 453 -7.42 9.80 -15.17
C SER A 453 -7.41 11.02 -16.06
N ALA A 454 -6.68 12.06 -15.65
CA ALA A 454 -6.58 13.31 -16.38
C ALA A 454 -5.17 13.91 -16.35
N ARG A 455 -4.70 14.39 -17.49
CA ARG A 455 -3.54 15.29 -17.59
C ARG A 455 -4.01 16.71 -17.73
N VAL A 456 -3.44 17.61 -16.95
CA VAL A 456 -3.89 19.00 -16.86
C VAL A 456 -2.84 19.94 -17.42
N TYR A 457 -3.28 20.84 -18.30
CA TYR A 457 -2.47 21.93 -18.83
C TYR A 457 -3.22 23.25 -18.65
N LEU A 458 -2.53 24.25 -18.16
CA LEU A 458 -3.06 25.60 -18.00
C LEU A 458 -2.13 26.58 -18.71
N ASN A 459 -2.68 27.37 -19.64
CA ASN A 459 -1.94 28.35 -20.43
C ASN A 459 -0.71 27.73 -21.13
N GLY A 460 -0.88 26.53 -21.69
CA GLY A 460 0.18 25.76 -22.37
C GLY A 460 1.19 25.09 -21.43
N THR A 461 1.06 25.25 -20.12
CA THR A 461 1.98 24.64 -19.14
C THR A 461 1.36 23.40 -18.51
N TYR A 462 2.05 22.27 -18.56
CA TYR A 462 1.65 21.04 -17.88
C TYR A 462 1.67 21.22 -16.35
N LYS A 463 0.59 20.84 -15.68
CA LYS A 463 0.39 20.98 -14.23
C LYS A 463 0.38 19.65 -13.48
N GLY A 464 0.24 18.53 -14.17
CA GLY A 464 0.30 17.20 -13.55
C GLY A 464 -0.67 16.20 -14.18
N THR A 465 -0.54 14.94 -13.75
CA THR A 465 -1.47 13.86 -14.06
C THR A 465 -2.13 13.43 -12.76
N VAL A 466 -3.46 13.44 -12.73
CA VAL A 466 -4.28 12.97 -11.61
C VAL A 466 -5.03 11.71 -12.03
N PHE A 467 -4.89 10.64 -11.27
CA PHE A 467 -5.47 9.34 -11.61
C PHE A 467 -6.22 8.69 -10.45
N MET A 468 -6.41 9.44 -9.36
CA MET A 468 -7.20 9.02 -8.21
C MET A 468 -7.84 10.25 -7.53
N PRO A 469 -8.98 10.09 -6.84
CA PRO A 469 -9.55 11.15 -6.03
C PRO A 469 -8.65 11.60 -4.86
N PRO A 470 -8.78 12.86 -4.40
CA PRO A 470 -9.41 13.96 -5.14
C PRO A 470 -8.62 14.31 -6.41
N PHE A 471 -9.32 14.58 -7.52
CA PHE A 471 -8.70 14.96 -8.80
C PHE A 471 -8.34 16.44 -8.80
N GLU A 472 -7.31 16.78 -8.02
CA GLU A 472 -6.91 18.16 -7.75
C GLU A 472 -5.45 18.41 -8.17
N VAL A 473 -5.19 19.59 -8.71
CA VAL A 473 -3.83 20.10 -8.94
C VAL A 473 -3.70 21.53 -8.42
N ILE A 474 -2.54 21.83 -7.84
CA ILE A 474 -2.19 23.20 -7.47
C ILE A 474 -1.67 23.91 -8.71
N VAL A 475 -2.31 25.01 -9.08
CA VAL A 475 -1.95 25.81 -10.25
C VAL A 475 -1.54 27.23 -9.83
N ASP A 476 -0.68 27.78 -10.66
CA ASP A 476 -0.26 29.18 -10.66
C ASP A 476 -0.36 29.74 -12.09
N ASN A 477 0.04 30.99 -12.28
CA ASN A 477 0.03 31.65 -13.59
C ASN A 477 -1.38 31.72 -14.23
N ILE A 478 -2.40 31.90 -13.39
CA ILE A 478 -3.73 32.29 -13.86
C ILE A 478 -3.68 33.78 -14.23
N LYS A 479 -4.26 34.11 -15.39
CA LYS A 479 -4.40 35.47 -15.92
C LYS A 479 -5.78 36.01 -15.59
N SER A 480 -5.95 37.32 -15.59
CA SER A 480 -7.28 37.92 -15.37
C SER A 480 -8.27 37.52 -16.46
N ASN A 481 -7.80 37.41 -17.71
CA ASN A 481 -8.60 37.08 -18.89
C ASN A 481 -7.88 36.04 -19.76
N GLU A 482 -8.64 35.38 -20.63
CA GLU A 482 -8.19 34.46 -21.68
C GLU A 482 -7.32 33.30 -21.18
N ASN A 483 -7.65 32.72 -20.02
CA ASN A 483 -6.99 31.49 -19.60
C ASN A 483 -7.42 30.34 -20.49
N LEU A 484 -6.47 29.56 -20.98
CA LEU A 484 -6.72 28.33 -21.72
C LEU A 484 -6.51 27.14 -20.77
N LEU A 485 -7.58 26.38 -20.52
CA LEU A 485 -7.52 25.14 -19.77
C LEU A 485 -7.71 23.96 -20.73
N GLU A 486 -6.75 23.05 -20.70
CA GLU A 486 -6.78 21.82 -21.49
C GLU A 486 -6.65 20.62 -20.54
N ILE A 487 -7.57 19.67 -20.66
CA ILE A 487 -7.62 18.47 -19.81
C ILE A 487 -7.72 17.25 -20.72
N GLU A 488 -6.70 16.40 -20.75
CA GLU A 488 -6.73 15.13 -21.47
C GLU A 488 -7.24 14.05 -20.50
N VAL A 489 -8.45 13.55 -20.73
CA VAL A 489 -9.10 12.53 -19.86
C VAL A 489 -9.08 11.18 -20.53
N THR A 490 -8.61 10.16 -19.81
CA THR A 490 -8.51 8.77 -20.27
C THR A 490 -9.47 7.89 -19.48
N ASN A 491 -10.32 7.12 -20.16
CA ASN A 491 -11.23 6.16 -19.52
C ASN A 491 -10.67 4.72 -19.50
N ILE A 492 -11.49 3.80 -19.02
CA ILE A 492 -11.26 2.35 -19.10
C ILE A 492 -11.92 1.77 -20.36
N ALA A 493 -11.53 0.57 -20.77
CA ALA A 493 -12.02 -0.06 -22.00
C ALA A 493 -13.35 -0.84 -21.85
N ALA A 494 -13.93 -0.90 -20.64
CA ALA A 494 -15.15 -1.69 -20.35
C ALA A 494 -16.30 -1.48 -21.35
N ASN A 495 -16.63 -0.24 -21.69
CA ASN A 495 -17.73 0.05 -22.63
C ASN A 495 -17.45 -0.45 -24.05
N ARG A 496 -16.20 -0.40 -24.50
CA ARG A 496 -15.81 -0.92 -25.83
C ARG A 496 -15.89 -2.44 -25.86
N ILE A 497 -15.41 -3.11 -24.80
CA ILE A 497 -15.46 -4.57 -24.70
C ILE A 497 -16.90 -5.06 -24.66
N ARG A 498 -17.76 -4.38 -23.90
CA ARG A 498 -19.21 -4.59 -23.92
C ARG A 498 -19.79 -4.47 -25.33
N ASP A 499 -19.48 -3.40 -26.06
CA ASP A 499 -19.94 -3.21 -27.45
C ASP A 499 -19.49 -4.36 -28.37
N LEU A 500 -18.22 -4.77 -28.29
CA LEU A 500 -17.69 -5.89 -29.08
C LEU A 500 -18.45 -7.19 -28.81
N ASP A 501 -18.74 -7.49 -27.55
CA ASP A 501 -19.49 -8.69 -27.16
C ASP A 501 -20.96 -8.62 -27.60
N ARG A 502 -21.63 -7.47 -27.46
CA ARG A 502 -23.01 -7.27 -27.96
C ARG A 502 -23.09 -7.45 -29.48
N ARG A 503 -22.08 -6.99 -30.22
CA ARG A 503 -21.97 -7.15 -31.68
C ARG A 503 -21.40 -8.50 -32.12
N LYS A 504 -21.03 -9.37 -31.17
CA LYS A 504 -20.45 -10.70 -31.41
C LYS A 504 -19.15 -10.65 -32.24
N ILE A 505 -18.36 -9.59 -32.06
CA ILE A 505 -17.04 -9.47 -32.71
C ILE A 505 -16.07 -10.43 -32.01
N LYS A 506 -15.32 -11.20 -32.80
CA LYS A 506 -14.29 -12.08 -32.25
C LYS A 506 -13.03 -11.28 -31.94
N TRP A 507 -12.86 -10.86 -30.69
CA TRP A 507 -11.71 -10.07 -30.24
C TRP A 507 -10.79 -10.80 -29.25
N ARG A 508 -11.27 -11.87 -28.62
CA ARG A 508 -10.51 -12.71 -27.67
C ARG A 508 -9.44 -13.51 -28.40
N ALA A 509 -8.29 -12.88 -28.64
CA ALA A 509 -7.13 -13.49 -29.26
C ALA A 509 -6.23 -14.14 -28.20
N PHE A 510 -6.62 -15.34 -27.76
CA PHE A 510 -5.90 -16.15 -26.78
C PHE A 510 -6.10 -17.64 -27.12
N TYR A 511 -5.01 -18.43 -27.12
CA TYR A 511 -5.01 -19.82 -27.61
C TYR A 511 -5.60 -20.82 -26.60
N ASP A 512 -5.64 -20.48 -25.31
CA ASP A 512 -6.19 -21.34 -24.27
C ASP A 512 -7.69 -21.03 -24.03
N ILE A 513 -8.47 -22.09 -23.79
CA ILE A 513 -9.93 -22.06 -23.62
C ILE A 513 -10.37 -21.39 -22.30
N ASN A 514 -9.43 -21.07 -21.42
CA ASN A 514 -9.67 -20.55 -20.08
C ASN A 514 -9.72 -19.02 -20.00
N TYR A 515 -10.17 -18.31 -21.04
CA TYR A 515 -10.47 -16.88 -20.91
C TYR A 515 -11.74 -16.71 -20.06
N VAL A 516 -11.53 -16.50 -18.76
CA VAL A 516 -12.57 -16.48 -17.73
C VAL A 516 -12.70 -15.10 -17.10
N ASN A 517 -13.85 -14.84 -16.50
CA ASN A 517 -14.05 -13.68 -15.64
C ASN A 517 -13.36 -13.90 -14.27
N ILE A 518 -13.42 -12.90 -13.39
CA ILE A 518 -12.75 -12.98 -12.07
C ILE A 518 -13.31 -14.07 -11.14
N ASP A 519 -14.51 -14.58 -11.43
CA ASP A 519 -15.15 -15.69 -10.73
C ASP A 519 -14.85 -17.06 -11.36
N TYR A 520 -13.88 -17.12 -12.29
CA TYR A 520 -13.51 -18.32 -13.04
C TYR A 520 -14.67 -18.94 -13.85
N LYS A 521 -15.58 -18.10 -14.35
CA LYS A 521 -16.65 -18.48 -15.30
C LYS A 521 -16.32 -17.99 -16.70
N GLN A 522 -16.99 -18.54 -17.71
CA GLN A 522 -16.85 -18.05 -19.09
C GLN A 522 -17.09 -16.53 -19.15
N PHE A 523 -16.14 -15.80 -19.73
CA PHE A 523 -16.22 -14.35 -19.80
C PHE A 523 -17.28 -13.91 -20.83
N ASP A 524 -18.14 -12.97 -20.42
CA ASP A 524 -19.09 -12.26 -21.26
C ASP A 524 -19.33 -10.85 -20.70
N ALA A 525 -19.08 -9.82 -21.51
CA ALA A 525 -19.28 -8.42 -21.16
C ALA A 525 -20.59 -7.82 -21.70
N SER A 526 -21.40 -8.59 -22.44
CA SER A 526 -22.56 -8.06 -23.17
C SER A 526 -23.62 -7.44 -22.25
N ASP A 527 -23.78 -7.98 -21.05
CA ASP A 527 -24.71 -7.53 -20.01
C ASP A 527 -24.09 -6.56 -18.99
N TRP A 528 -22.84 -6.14 -19.20
CA TRP A 528 -22.23 -5.16 -18.29
C TRP A 528 -23.02 -3.84 -18.30
N PRO A 529 -23.15 -3.18 -17.14
CA PRO A 529 -23.66 -1.82 -17.09
C PRO A 529 -22.71 -0.90 -17.87
N VAL A 530 -23.27 0.12 -18.50
CA VAL A 530 -22.47 1.17 -19.14
C VAL A 530 -21.72 1.93 -18.05
N ALA A 531 -20.39 1.96 -18.14
CA ALA A 531 -19.54 2.69 -17.22
C ALA A 531 -19.45 4.17 -17.60
N GLU A 532 -19.51 5.06 -16.62
CA GLU A 532 -19.25 6.49 -16.85
C GLU A 532 -17.84 6.71 -17.42
N SER A 533 -17.69 7.72 -18.27
CA SER A 533 -16.43 8.03 -18.96
C SER A 533 -16.29 9.52 -19.21
N GLY A 534 -15.06 10.03 -19.08
CA GLY A 534 -14.75 11.44 -19.35
C GLY A 534 -14.71 12.34 -18.12
N LEU A 535 -14.79 13.65 -18.37
CA LEU A 535 -14.81 14.69 -17.36
C LEU A 535 -16.26 15.04 -17.02
N LEU A 536 -16.70 14.67 -15.82
CA LEU A 536 -18.07 14.90 -15.35
C LEU A 536 -18.18 16.17 -14.51
N GLY A 537 -17.07 16.64 -13.93
CA GLY A 537 -17.04 17.88 -13.16
C GLY A 537 -17.75 17.79 -11.80
N PRO A 538 -18.16 18.94 -11.21
CA PRO A 538 -17.84 20.28 -11.70
C PRO A 538 -16.34 20.57 -11.64
N VAL A 539 -15.85 21.40 -12.55
CA VAL A 539 -14.47 21.89 -12.52
C VAL A 539 -14.46 23.24 -11.80
N THR A 540 -13.66 23.38 -10.75
CA THR A 540 -13.63 24.57 -9.93
C THR A 540 -12.22 25.08 -9.62
N LEU A 541 -12.13 26.37 -9.33
CA LEU A 541 -10.93 27.05 -8.86
C LEU A 541 -11.18 27.65 -7.48
N THR A 542 -10.40 27.20 -6.50
CA THR A 542 -10.42 27.75 -5.14
C THR A 542 -9.12 28.52 -4.89
N PRO A 543 -9.17 29.80 -4.48
CA PRO A 543 -7.97 30.52 -4.10
C PRO A 543 -7.37 29.87 -2.87
N ILE A 544 -6.06 29.68 -2.85
CA ILE A 544 -5.37 29.08 -1.71
C ILE A 544 -4.24 29.97 -1.23
N THR A 545 -3.85 29.77 0.02
CA THR A 545 -2.67 30.39 0.62
C THR A 545 -1.91 29.36 1.45
N LEU A 546 -0.66 29.67 1.78
CA LEU A 546 0.10 28.86 2.71
C LEU A 546 -0.45 29.04 4.12
N HIS A 547 -0.61 27.92 4.82
CA HIS A 547 -0.82 27.85 6.25
C HIS A 547 0.57 27.75 6.89
N ASP A 548 0.91 28.74 7.74
CA ASP A 548 2.17 28.73 8.49
C ASP A 548 2.18 27.69 9.60
#